data_AF-A0A848FI00-F1
#
_entry.id   AF-A0A848FI00-F1
#
_cell.length_a   1.000
_cell.length_b   1.000
_cell.length_c   1.000
_cell.angle_alpha   90.00
_cell.angle_beta   90.00
_cell.angle_gamma   90.00
#
_symmetry.space_group_name_H-M   'P 1'
#
loop_
_entity.id
_entity.type
_entity.pdbx_description
1 polymer ?
#
loop_
_entity_poly.entity_id
_entity_poly.type
_entity_poly.pdbx_seq_one_letter_code
_entity_poly.pdbx_strand_id
1 'polypeptide(L)' 'MAKKRVQDEGFKAGQVFGSRCPYPAGTKEARQWELGWAEGVLQRTGGQGDDAEEPPLIERRTGGWRDWLKRLLGS' A
#
# COMPACT_ATOMS: atom_id res chain seq x y z
N MET A 1 -6.38 10.90 -18.87
CA MET A 1 -5.65 11.03 -17.59
C MET A 1 -6.42 10.32 -16.45
N ALA A 2 -6.42 8.98 -16.40
CA ALA A 2 -7.20 8.21 -15.41
C ALA A 2 -6.37 7.58 -14.27
N LYS A 3 -5.04 7.70 -14.32
CA LYS A 3 -4.10 7.00 -13.40
C LYS A 3 -4.24 7.39 -11.93
N LYS A 4 -4.66 8.62 -11.63
CA LYS A 4 -4.73 9.13 -10.25
C LYS A 4 -5.93 8.57 -9.47
N ARG A 5 -7.06 8.32 -10.14
CA ARG A 5 -8.30 7.90 -9.48
C ARG A 5 -8.23 6.49 -8.89
N VAL A 6 -7.62 5.55 -9.62
CA VAL A 6 -7.52 4.15 -9.21
C VAL A 6 -6.67 3.99 -7.95
N GLN A 7 -5.55 4.72 -7.87
CA GLN A 7 -4.69 4.73 -6.69
C GLN A 7 -5.38 5.42 -5.51
N ASP A 8 -6.06 6.55 -5.73
CA ASP A 8 -6.82 7.26 -4.67
C ASP A 8 -7.95 6.39 -4.08
N GLU A 9 -8.62 5.59 -4.92
CA GLU A 9 -9.63 4.62 -4.49
C GLU A 9 -9.02 3.51 -3.63
N GLY A 10 -7.85 3.00 -4.03
CA GLY A 10 -7.05 2.07 -3.24
C GLY A 10 -6.71 2.67 -1.89
N PHE A 11 -6.15 3.87 -1.88
CA PHE A 11 -5.73 4.59 -0.67
C PHE A 11 -6.86 4.74 0.35
N LYS A 12 -8.03 5.22 -0.08
CA LYS A 12 -9.20 5.33 0.79
C LYS A 12 -9.66 3.97 1.33
N ALA A 13 -9.64 2.93 0.49
CA ALA A 13 -9.97 1.57 0.90
C ALA A 13 -8.96 1.02 1.95
N GLY A 14 -7.67 1.32 1.78
CA GLY A 14 -6.61 0.96 2.72
C GLY A 14 -6.76 1.65 4.07
N GLN A 15 -7.12 2.95 4.06
CA GLN A 15 -7.42 3.70 5.28
C GLN A 15 -8.58 3.09 6.07
N VAL A 16 -9.52 2.37 5.46
CA VAL A 16 -10.62 1.71 6.20
C VAL A 16 -10.36 0.23 6.50
N PHE A 17 -9.19 -0.32 6.13
CA PHE A 17 -8.92 -1.78 6.07
C PHE A 17 -10.02 -2.53 5.31
N GLY A 18 -10.65 -1.85 4.36
CA GLY A 18 -11.85 -2.33 3.68
C GLY A 18 -11.61 -2.53 2.19
N SER A 19 -12.64 -3.08 1.57
CA SER A 19 -12.80 -3.35 0.14
C SER A 19 -11.81 -4.35 -0.47
N ARG A 20 -12.36 -5.23 -1.31
CA ARG A 20 -11.58 -6.02 -2.26
C ARG A 20 -11.32 -5.17 -3.50
N CYS A 21 -10.19 -5.38 -4.17
CA CYS A 21 -9.89 -4.70 -5.42
C CYS A 21 -11.03 -4.93 -6.44
N PRO A 22 -11.71 -3.87 -6.92
CA PRO A 22 -12.82 -4.02 -7.88
C PRO A 22 -12.33 -4.26 -9.32
N TYR A 23 -11.02 -4.15 -9.55
CA TYR A 23 -10.40 -4.30 -10.87
C TYR A 23 -9.97 -5.76 -11.10
N PRO A 24 -10.03 -6.26 -12.35
CA PRO A 24 -9.61 -7.62 -12.66
C PRO A 24 -8.14 -7.85 -12.29
N ALA A 25 -7.85 -9.00 -11.68
CA ALA A 25 -6.50 -9.36 -11.29
C ALA A 25 -5.53 -9.35 -12.50
N GLY A 26 -4.30 -8.91 -12.27
CA GLY A 26 -3.26 -8.83 -13.31
C GLY A 26 -3.34 -7.60 -14.21
N THR A 27 -4.38 -6.77 -14.11
CA THR A 27 -4.47 -5.50 -14.84
C THR A 27 -3.57 -4.42 -14.24
N LYS A 28 -3.27 -3.38 -15.03
CA LYS A 28 -2.51 -2.22 -14.55
C LYS A 28 -3.29 -1.41 -13.52
N GLU A 29 -4.62 -1.42 -13.63
CA GLU A 29 -5.52 -0.80 -12.67
C GLU A 29 -5.50 -1.53 -11.33
N ALA A 30 -5.59 -2.87 -11.32
CA ALA A 30 -5.50 -3.64 -10.07
C ALA A 30 -4.20 -3.35 -9.32
N ARG A 31 -3.05 -3.31 -10.01
CA ARG A 31 -1.77 -2.95 -9.38
C ARG A 31 -1.76 -1.53 -8.82
N GLN A 32 -2.35 -0.56 -9.53
CA GLN A 32 -2.42 0.83 -9.04
C GLN A 32 -3.31 0.95 -7.80
N TRP A 33 -4.41 0.20 -7.77
CA TRP A 33 -5.31 0.16 -6.63
C TRP A 33 -4.65 -0.50 -5.41
N GLU A 34 -3.94 -1.62 -5.61
CA GLU A 34 -3.21 -2.31 -4.53
C GLU A 34 -2.11 -1.42 -3.92
N LEU A 35 -1.40 -0.65 -4.75
CA LEU A 35 -0.41 0.33 -4.28
C LEU A 35 -1.05 1.40 -3.40
N GLY A 36 -2.18 1.96 -3.84
CA GLY A 36 -2.93 2.92 -3.05
C GLY A 36 -3.38 2.30 -1.73
N TRP A 37 -3.97 1.11 -1.76
CA TRP A 37 -4.45 0.42 -0.56
C TRP A 37 -3.35 0.18 0.47
N ALA A 38 -2.17 -0.26 0.02
CA ALA A 38 -1.01 -0.41 0.91
C ALA A 38 -0.58 0.94 1.52
N GLU A 39 -0.54 2.01 0.74
CA GLU A 39 -0.22 3.36 1.21
C GLU A 39 -1.22 3.86 2.27
N GLY A 40 -2.52 3.65 2.03
CA GLY A 40 -3.58 4.02 2.97
C GLY A 40 -3.55 3.21 4.26
N VAL A 41 -3.23 1.91 4.18
CA VAL A 41 -3.00 1.06 5.36
C VAL A 41 -1.83 1.58 6.17
N LEU A 42 -0.68 1.84 5.53
CA LEU A 42 0.53 2.34 6.20
C LEU A 42 0.26 3.66 6.93
N GLN A 43 -0.43 4.59 6.26
CA GLN A 43 -0.83 5.86 6.90
C GLN A 43 -1.69 5.62 8.14
N ARG A 44 -2.69 4.73 8.07
CA ARG A 44 -3.53 4.40 9.23
C ARG A 44 -2.79 3.67 10.34
N THR A 45 -1.88 2.76 10.03
CA THR A 45 -1.18 1.93 11.02
C THR A 45 -0.02 2.63 11.74
N GLY A 46 0.38 3.83 11.31
CA GLY A 46 1.47 4.55 11.98
C GLY A 46 2.26 5.53 11.13
N GLY A 47 1.85 5.81 9.89
CA GLY A 47 2.45 6.86 9.07
C GLY A 47 1.92 8.25 9.40
N GLN A 48 2.07 8.69 10.65
CA GLN A 48 1.96 10.11 10.99
C GLN A 48 3.34 10.71 10.69
N GLY A 49 3.53 11.14 9.44
CA GLY A 49 4.65 12.00 9.08
C GLY A 49 4.38 13.41 9.58
N ASP A 50 4.39 13.59 10.89
CA ASP A 50 4.87 14.83 11.47
C ASP A 50 6.37 14.60 11.71
N ASP A 51 7.17 15.54 11.25
CA ASP A 51 8.63 15.58 11.28
C ASP A 51 9.37 14.79 10.20
N ALA A 52 10.06 15.57 9.37
CA ALA A 52 11.26 15.17 8.70
C ALA A 52 12.31 14.74 9.73
N GLU A 53 12.27 13.50 10.16
CA GLU A 53 13.38 12.87 10.87
C GLU A 53 13.71 11.57 10.15
N GLU A 54 15.00 11.37 9.88
CA GLU A 54 15.53 10.27 9.10
C GLU A 54 14.90 8.93 9.53
N PRO A 55 14.57 8.04 8.57
CA PRO A 55 14.00 6.75 8.90
C PRO A 55 14.95 6.07 9.91
N PRO A 56 14.44 5.56 11.05
CA PRO A 56 15.29 4.76 11.91
C PRO A 56 15.85 3.66 11.03
N LEU A 57 17.16 3.50 11.10
CA LEU A 57 17.92 2.41 10.52
C LEU A 57 17.35 1.10 11.09
N ILE A 58 16.16 0.69 10.64
CA ILE A 58 15.70 -0.69 10.65
C ILE A 58 16.55 -1.32 9.57
N GLU A 59 17.75 -1.65 10.04
CA GLU A 59 18.70 -2.58 9.53
C GLU A 59 18.37 -3.09 8.14
N ARG A 60 19.21 -2.65 7.21
CA ARG A 60 19.41 -3.22 5.89
C ARG A 60 19.51 -4.75 5.97
N ARG A 61 18.36 -5.42 6.00
CA ARG A 61 18.25 -6.87 5.81
C ARG A 61 17.05 -7.18 4.94
N THR A 62 17.20 -6.77 3.69
CA THR A 62 16.62 -7.38 2.48
C THR A 62 15.35 -8.21 2.70
N GLY A 63 14.24 -7.51 2.84
CA GLY A 63 12.90 -8.04 2.66
C GLY A 63 12.01 -6.84 2.44
N GLY A 64 11.92 -6.37 1.20
CA GLY A 64 11.16 -5.16 0.88
C GLY A 64 9.71 -5.32 1.28
N TRP A 65 8.96 -4.22 1.38
CA TRP A 65 7.52 -4.23 1.67
C TRP A 65 6.72 -5.24 0.80
N ARG A 66 7.23 -5.58 -0.40
CA ARG A 66 6.76 -6.67 -1.27
C ARG A 66 6.88 -8.08 -0.67
N ASP A 67 7.97 -8.38 0.03
CA ASP A 67 8.20 -9.67 0.69
C ASP A 67 7.33 -9.80 1.95
N TRP A 68 7.11 -8.70 2.67
CA TRP A 68 6.12 -8.64 3.76
C TRP A 68 4.69 -8.87 3.22
N LEU A 69 4.32 -8.25 2.09
CA LEU A 69 3.02 -8.43 1.45
C LEU A 69 2.77 -9.89 1.01
N LYS A 70 3.78 -10.53 0.40
CA LYS A 70 3.71 -11.95 0.00
C LYS A 70 3.49 -12.88 1.18
N ARG A 71 4.08 -12.55 2.33
CA ARG A 71 3.98 -13.35 3.56
C ARG A 71 2.61 -13.22 4.23
N LEU A 72 1.93 -12.10 4.02
CA LEU A 72 0.59 -11.84 4.55
C LEU A 72 -0.52 -12.45 3.67
N LEU A 73 -0.28 -12.58 2.36
CA LEU A 73 -1.24 -13.13 1.40
C LEU A 73 -1.11 -14.65 1.16
N GLY A 74 -0.15 -15.32 1.80
CA GLY A 74 -0.13 -16.78 1.98
C GLY A 74 -0.12 -17.62 0.71
N SER A 75 1.11 -17.88 0.20
CA SER A 75 1.52 -18.93 -0.74
C SER A 75 1.02 -18.89 -2.19
#